data_AF-A0A0M8TR43-F1
#
_entry.id   AF-A0A0M8TR43-F1
#
_cell.length_a   1.000
_cell.length_b   1.000
_cell.length_c   1.000
_cell.angle_alpha   90.00
_cell.angle_beta   90.00
_cell.angle_gamma   90.00
#
_symmetry.space_group_name_H-M   'P 1'
#
loop_
_entity.id
_entity.type
_entity.pdbx_description
1 polymer ?
#
loop_
_entity_poly.entity_id
_entity_poly.type
_entity_poly.pdbx_seq_one_letter_code
_entity_poly.pdbx_strand_id
1 'polypeptide(L)'
;MTQVKLTEDDYTEDDIGELRGALTELLSSCTALVDQYGTGGTWTPSPYGILTELDDSADLFAELSRLLARSRKSVRRVGLRVRRRHLEQRCDRASEIGGENGHFPTDADAWSRTSQR
;
A
#
# COMPACT_ATOMS: atom_id res chain seq x y z
N MET A 1 7.39 4.16 16.65
CA MET A 1 6.96 2.99 15.86
C MET A 1 8.08 2.65 14.89
N THR A 2 8.67 1.46 14.99
CA THR A 2 9.76 1.03 14.11
C THR A 2 9.24 0.90 12.68
N GLN A 3 9.80 1.67 11.75
CA GLN A 3 9.41 1.62 10.35
C GLN A 3 9.84 0.26 9.78
N VAL A 4 8.86 -0.56 9.38
CA VAL A 4 9.12 -1.83 8.69
C VAL A 4 9.88 -1.51 7.40
N LYS A 5 11.13 -2.01 7.30
CA LYS A 5 11.97 -1.83 6.13
C LYS A 5 11.68 -2.98 5.16
N LEU A 6 10.91 -2.69 4.13
CA LEU A 6 10.65 -3.61 3.02
C LEU A 6 11.79 -3.53 2.00
N THR A 7 12.04 -4.63 1.31
CA THR A 7 12.90 -4.71 0.12
C THR A 7 12.04 -5.00 -1.12
N GLU A 8 12.65 -5.00 -2.30
CA GLU A 8 11.96 -5.34 -3.54
C GLU A 8 11.44 -6.78 -3.53
N ASP A 9 12.19 -7.71 -2.92
CA ASP A 9 11.83 -9.12 -2.81
C ASP A 9 10.55 -9.39 -2.00
N ASP A 10 10.10 -8.42 -1.19
CA ASP A 10 8.84 -8.54 -0.44
C ASP A 10 7.60 -8.37 -1.36
N TYR A 11 7.78 -7.83 -2.57
CA TYR A 11 6.72 -7.60 -3.54
C TYR A 11 6.55 -8.80 -4.45
N THR A 12 5.29 -9.20 -4.65
CA THR A 12 4.95 -10.20 -5.67
C THR A 12 4.72 -9.53 -7.03
N GLU A 13 4.81 -10.30 -8.13
CA GLU A 13 4.45 -9.81 -9.46
C GLU A 13 3.03 -9.24 -9.51
N ASP A 14 2.09 -9.85 -8.76
CA ASP A 14 0.71 -9.34 -8.64
C ASP A 14 0.66 -7.95 -7.97
N ASP A 15 1.47 -7.73 -6.91
CA ASP A 15 1.54 -6.43 -6.24
C ASP A 15 2.12 -5.36 -7.18
N ILE A 16 3.14 -5.72 -7.95
CA ILE A 16 3.76 -4.84 -8.96
C ILE A 16 2.76 -4.56 -10.09
N GLY A 17 2.02 -5.56 -10.54
CA GLY A 17 0.97 -5.45 -11.55
C GLY A 17 -0.15 -4.52 -11.10
N GLU A 18 -0.65 -4.66 -9.87
CA GLU A 18 -1.68 -3.78 -9.30
C GLU A 18 -1.18 -2.33 -9.17
N LEU A 19 0.08 -2.13 -8.75
CA LEU A 19 0.69 -0.81 -8.69
C LEU A 19 0.79 -0.17 -10.08
N ARG A 20 1.34 -0.89 -11.06
CA ARG A 20 1.48 -0.42 -12.44
C ARG A 20 0.12 -0.10 -13.04
N GLY A 21 -0.87 -0.98 -12.85
CA GLY A 21 -2.25 -0.76 -13.30
C GLY A 21 -2.86 0.52 -12.72
N ALA A 22 -2.70 0.76 -11.42
CA ALA A 22 -3.21 1.97 -10.77
C ALA A 22 -2.52 3.26 -11.26
N LEU A 23 -1.23 3.19 -11.62
CA LEU A 23 -0.50 4.31 -12.21
C LEU A 23 -0.91 4.53 -13.67
N THR A 24 -1.07 3.48 -14.45
CA THR A 24 -1.57 3.55 -15.83
C THR A 24 -2.97 4.15 -15.88
N GLU A 25 -3.89 3.68 -15.02
CA GLU A 25 -5.25 4.23 -14.93
C GLU A 25 -5.24 5.73 -14.58
N LEU A 26 -4.38 6.15 -13.65
CA LEU A 26 -4.22 7.56 -13.30
C LEU A 26 -3.74 8.38 -14.50
N LEU A 27 -2.69 7.92 -15.19
CA LEU A 27 -2.13 8.61 -16.35
C LEU A 27 -3.16 8.72 -17.49
N SER A 28 -3.84 7.62 -17.82
CA SER A 28 -4.89 7.60 -18.85
C SER A 28 -6.04 8.55 -18.50
N SER A 29 -6.44 8.60 -17.23
CA SER A 29 -7.50 9.53 -16.79
C SER A 29 -7.07 10.99 -16.88
N CYS A 30 -5.81 11.30 -16.54
CA CYS A 30 -5.26 12.65 -16.71
C CYS A 30 -5.20 13.05 -18.19
N THR A 31 -4.84 12.12 -19.09
CA THR A 31 -4.89 12.38 -20.54
C THR A 31 -6.31 12.69 -21.01
N ALA A 32 -7.31 11.91 -20.57
CA ALA A 32 -8.70 12.17 -20.90
C ALA A 32 -9.18 13.56 -20.41
N LEU A 33 -8.76 13.96 -19.20
CA LEU A 33 -9.04 15.31 -18.69
C LEU A 33 -8.39 16.41 -19.51
N VAL A 34 -7.15 16.20 -19.97
CA VAL A 34 -6.48 17.14 -20.86
C VAL A 34 -7.26 17.29 -22.15
N ASP A 35 -7.71 16.19 -22.76
CA ASP A 35 -8.49 16.21 -24.01
C ASP A 35 -9.88 16.84 -23.82
N GLN A 36 -10.45 16.78 -22.61
CA GLN A 36 -11.75 17.36 -22.29
C GLN A 36 -11.71 18.87 -22.09
N TYR A 37 -10.69 19.37 -21.38
CA TYR A 37 -10.61 20.78 -20.96
C TYR A 37 -9.60 21.60 -21.80
N GLY A 38 -8.84 20.96 -22.68
CA GLY A 38 -7.80 21.61 -23.44
C GLY A 38 -7.46 20.90 -24.74
N THR A 39 -6.67 21.59 -25.56
CA THR A 39 -6.08 21.00 -26.77
C THR A 39 -4.58 20.90 -26.56
N GLY A 40 -4.04 19.67 -26.58
CA GLY A 40 -2.59 19.45 -26.44
C GLY A 40 -2.01 19.96 -25.12
N GLY A 41 -2.78 19.91 -24.02
CA GLY A 41 -2.34 20.39 -22.71
C GLY A 41 -2.50 21.90 -22.49
N THR A 42 -3.09 22.62 -23.44
CA THR A 42 -3.40 24.05 -23.30
C THR A 42 -4.87 24.24 -22.97
N TRP A 43 -5.16 24.98 -21.89
CA TRP A 43 -6.53 25.36 -21.51
C TRP A 43 -7.23 26.07 -22.66
N THR A 44 -8.43 25.59 -23.01
CA THR A 44 -9.24 26.22 -24.07
C THR A 44 -10.22 27.19 -23.42
N PRO A 45 -10.15 28.50 -23.73
CA PRO A 45 -11.10 29.47 -23.18
C PRO A 45 -12.55 29.11 -23.51
N SER A 46 -13.45 29.36 -22.56
CA SER A 46 -14.87 29.05 -22.75
C SER A 46 -15.52 30.10 -23.65
N PRO A 47 -16.31 29.70 -24.67
CA PRO A 47 -17.03 30.66 -25.50
C PRO A 47 -18.14 31.39 -24.73
N TYR A 48 -18.49 30.91 -23.53
CA TYR A 48 -19.52 31.47 -22.65
C TYR A 48 -18.96 32.46 -21.61
N GLY A 49 -17.64 32.73 -21.65
CA GLY A 49 -16.98 33.73 -20.82
C GLY A 49 -16.52 33.23 -19.45
N ILE A 50 -15.91 34.16 -18.69
CA ILE A 50 -15.10 33.86 -17.50
C ILE A 50 -15.84 33.13 -16.37
N LEU A 51 -17.14 33.37 -16.18
CA LEU A 51 -17.91 32.69 -15.13
C LEU A 51 -18.00 31.19 -15.41
N THR A 52 -18.21 30.81 -16.67
CA THR A 52 -18.22 29.41 -17.08
C THR A 52 -16.83 28.79 -16.93
N GLU A 53 -15.76 29.52 -17.25
CA GLU A 53 -14.39 29.03 -17.02
C GLU A 53 -14.08 28.78 -15.54
N LEU A 54 -14.63 29.61 -14.64
CA LEU A 54 -14.47 29.40 -13.21
C LEU A 54 -15.18 28.11 -12.77
N ASP A 55 -16.41 27.87 -13.24
CA ASP A 55 -17.15 26.65 -12.95
C ASP A 55 -16.43 25.41 -13.53
N ASP A 56 -16.01 25.47 -14.78
CA ASP A 56 -15.25 24.40 -15.46
C ASP A 56 -13.93 24.09 -14.70
N SER A 57 -13.24 25.13 -14.21
CA SER A 57 -12.01 24.95 -13.43
C SER A 57 -12.27 24.28 -12.08
N ALA A 58 -13.39 24.61 -11.42
CA ALA A 58 -13.77 24.00 -10.15
C ALA A 58 -14.09 22.51 -10.34
N ASP A 59 -14.79 22.17 -11.42
CA ASP A 59 -15.09 20.78 -11.78
C ASP A 59 -13.82 19.98 -12.10
N LEU A 60 -12.89 20.55 -12.88
CA LEU A 60 -11.60 19.93 -13.15
C LEU A 60 -10.83 19.62 -11.86
N PHE A 61 -10.75 20.59 -10.91
CA PHE A 61 -10.07 20.37 -9.64
C PHE A 61 -10.75 19.28 -8.79
N ALA A 62 -12.08 19.24 -8.78
CA ALA A 62 -12.84 18.20 -8.08
C ALA A 62 -12.54 16.82 -8.69
N GLU A 63 -12.48 16.72 -10.01
CA GLU A 63 -12.21 15.46 -10.70
C GLU A 63 -10.77 14.96 -10.48
N LEU A 64 -9.78 15.84 -10.62
CA LEU A 64 -8.38 15.55 -10.30
C LEU A 64 -8.23 15.06 -8.86
N SER A 65 -8.90 15.72 -7.91
CA SER A 65 -8.87 15.33 -6.50
C SER A 65 -9.43 13.93 -6.28
N ARG A 66 -10.55 13.59 -6.94
CA ARG A 66 -11.15 12.25 -6.89
C ARG A 66 -10.22 11.20 -7.50
N LEU A 67 -9.61 11.48 -8.65
CA LEU A 67 -8.66 10.59 -9.32
C LEU A 67 -7.45 10.29 -8.44
N LEU A 68 -6.82 11.34 -7.90
CA LEU A 68 -5.68 11.20 -6.99
C LEU A 68 -6.05 10.44 -5.72
N ALA A 69 -7.23 10.70 -5.14
CA ALA A 69 -7.69 9.96 -3.97
C ALA A 69 -7.86 8.46 -4.26
N ARG A 70 -8.44 8.10 -5.41
CA ARG A 70 -8.59 6.70 -5.83
C ARG A 70 -7.23 6.02 -6.04
N SER A 71 -6.33 6.65 -6.80
CA SER A 71 -5.00 6.10 -7.07
C SER A 71 -4.19 5.94 -5.78
N ARG A 72 -4.15 6.95 -4.91
CA ARG A 72 -3.51 6.87 -3.58
C ARG A 72 -4.07 5.74 -2.73
N LYS A 73 -5.40 5.54 -2.73
CA LYS A 73 -6.03 4.42 -2.02
C LYS A 73 -5.55 3.08 -2.57
N SER A 74 -5.43 2.94 -3.90
CA SER A 74 -4.93 1.71 -4.51
C SER A 74 -3.48 1.42 -4.13
N VAL A 75 -2.58 2.40 -4.31
CA VAL A 75 -1.16 2.28 -3.92
C VAL A 75 -1.01 1.96 -2.43
N ARG A 76 -1.80 2.61 -1.58
CA ARG A 76 -1.79 2.34 -0.13
C ARG A 76 -2.22 0.91 0.18
N ARG A 77 -3.21 0.34 -0.52
CA ARG A 77 -3.65 -1.05 -0.30
C ARG A 77 -2.52 -2.04 -0.62
N VAL A 78 -1.81 -1.84 -1.73
CA VAL A 78 -0.65 -2.66 -2.09
C VAL A 78 0.41 -2.59 -0.98
N GLY A 79 0.80 -1.38 -0.57
CA GLY A 79 1.80 -1.22 0.50
C GLY A 79 1.38 -1.82 1.85
N LEU A 80 0.10 -1.73 2.22
CA LEU A 80 -0.41 -2.35 3.44
C LEU A 80 -0.41 -3.88 3.35
N ARG A 81 -0.75 -4.44 2.19
CA ARG A 81 -0.76 -5.89 1.95
C ARG A 81 0.66 -6.46 2.04
N VAL A 82 1.63 -5.85 1.37
CA VAL A 82 3.04 -6.26 1.40
C VAL A 82 3.59 -6.18 2.83
N ARG A 83 3.34 -5.09 3.56
CA ARG A 83 3.75 -4.97 4.96
C ARG A 83 3.15 -6.05 5.85
N ARG A 84 1.86 -6.37 5.66
CA ARG A 84 1.20 -7.41 6.44
C ARG A 84 1.85 -8.77 6.18
N ARG A 85 2.02 -9.14 4.90
CA ARG A 85 2.67 -10.38 4.48
C ARG A 85 4.08 -10.52 5.07
N HIS A 86 4.87 -9.45 5.01
CA HIS A 86 6.22 -9.42 5.57
C HIS A 86 6.24 -9.63 7.09
N LEU A 87 5.28 -9.04 7.82
CA LEU A 87 5.18 -9.22 9.27
C LEU A 87 4.75 -10.65 9.63
N GLU A 88 3.80 -11.23 8.90
CA GLU A 88 3.35 -12.63 9.07
C GLU A 88 4.54 -13.60 8.89
N GLN A 89 5.27 -13.49 7.77
CA GLN A 89 6.46 -14.32 7.49
C GLN A 89 7.59 -14.17 8.51
N ARG A 90 7.67 -13.02 9.21
CA ARG A 90 8.63 -12.83 10.30
C ARG A 90 8.18 -13.51 11.58
N CYS A 91 6.89 -13.47 11.90
CA CYS A 91 6.32 -14.17 13.04
C CYS A 91 6.43 -15.69 12.88
N ASP A 92 6.18 -16.21 11.68
CA ASP A 92 6.28 -17.64 11.39
C ASP A 92 7.73 -18.13 11.58
N ARG A 93 8.71 -17.44 10.96
CA ARG A 93 10.14 -17.75 11.14
C ARG A 93 10.61 -17.67 12.58
N ALA A 94 10.11 -16.70 13.37
CA ALA A 94 10.46 -16.60 14.79
C ALA A 94 9.90 -17.78 15.60
N SER A 95 8.74 -18.31 15.21
CA SER A 95 8.11 -19.47 15.84
C SER A 95 8.84 -20.77 15.50
N GLU A 96 9.34 -20.91 14.27
CA GLU A 96 10.17 -22.05 13.84
C GLU A 96 11.51 -22.09 14.60
N ILE A 97 12.19 -20.95 14.76
CA ILE A 97 13.47 -20.86 15.49
C ILE A 97 13.28 -21.07 17.01
N GLY A 98 12.13 -20.66 17.56
CA GLY A 98 11.78 -20.89 18.97
C GLY A 98 11.36 -22.33 19.29
N GLY A 99 11.04 -23.14 18.28
CA GLY A 99 10.60 -24.53 18.43
C GLY A 99 11.72 -25.53 18.68
N GLU A 100 12.98 -25.22 18.35
CA GLU A 100 14.11 -26.16 18.48
C GLU A 100 14.86 -26.10 19.82
N ASN A 101 14.53 -25.17 20.73
CA ASN A 101 15.16 -25.09 22.07
C ASN A 101 14.17 -25.21 23.24
N GLY A 102 12.99 -25.79 23.00
CA GLY A 102 11.95 -25.97 24.00
C GLY A 102 12.08 -27.21 24.90
N HIS A 103 13.27 -27.55 25.42
CA HIS A 103 13.30 -28.36 26.65
C HIS A 103 13.03 -27.42 27.82
N PHE A 104 11.74 -27.17 28.07
CA PHE A 104 11.31 -26.66 29.36
C PHE A 104 11.57 -27.76 30.39
N PRO A 105 12.44 -27.55 31.39
CA PRO A 105 12.49 -28.46 32.52
C PRO A 105 11.15 -28.28 33.24
N THR A 106 10.24 -29.23 33.07
CA THR A 106 9.08 -29.37 33.93
C THR A 106 9.58 -29.58 35.36
N ASP A 107 9.01 -28.84 36.32
CA ASP A 107 9.28 -28.92 37.77
C ASP A 107 9.14 -30.33 38.39
N ALA A 108 8.82 -31.35 37.59
CA ALA A 108 8.76 -32.75 37.98
C ALA A 108 10.14 -33.39 38.26
N ASP A 109 11.25 -32.83 37.76
CA ASP A 109 12.60 -33.39 37.98
C ASP A 109 13.32 -32.83 39.23
N ALA A 110 12.71 -31.86 39.93
CA ALA A 110 13.32 -31.25 41.12
C ALA A 110 13.11 -32.06 42.42
N TRP A 111 12.16 -33.01 42.45
CA TRP A 111 11.78 -33.71 43.69
C TRP A 111 12.42 -35.09 43.89
N SER A 112 13.14 -35.62 42.90
CA SER A 112 13.72 -36.97 42.98
C SER A 112 15.14 -37.01 43.56
N ARG A 113 15.72 -35.88 44.00
CA ARG A 113 17.11 -35.81 44.49
C ARG A 113 17.31 -35.50 45.98
N THR A 114 16.23 -35.35 46.75
CA THR A 114 16.32 -34.92 48.16
C THR A 114 15.95 -35.98 49.20
N SER A 115 15.69 -37.22 48.81
CA SER A 115 15.26 -38.28 49.75
C SER A 115 16.27 -39.42 49.97
N GLN A 116 17.56 -39.19 49.69
CA GLN A 116 18.64 -40.07 50.15
C GLN A 116 19.69 -39.25 50.92
N ARG A 117 19.41 -38.99 52.19
CA ARG A 117 20.42 -38.78 53.22
C ARG A 117 19.93 -39.39 54.52
#